data_AF-A0A938C475-F1
#
_entry.id   AF-A0A938C475-F1
#
_cell.length_a   1.000
_cell.length_b   1.000
_cell.length_c   1.000
_cell.angle_alpha   90.00
_cell.angle_beta   90.00
_cell.angle_gamma   90.00
#
_symmetry.space_group_name_H-M   'P 1'
#
loop_
_entity.id
_entity.type
_entity.pdbx_description
1 polymer ?
#
loop_
_entity_poly.entity_id
_entity_poly.type
_entity_poly.pdbx_seq_one_letter_code
_entity_poly.pdbx_strand_id
1 'polypeptide(L)'
;MAADIDTRSRLRWPGREARGGALARTARALLFAALAAGAAGAHAEKNFEQRLNALLGHWLAQSKDATQARVLRLTNVVFVEPRTAVLAGLYGPASAPAWPEARDISVRLEGTNIVLDVVAADQGRITLTTQADGSLQGAMPRAGAAAVTLRFARVPLSEIHRYAAENPLPEARAGRNARIELVYVGALDCSLCLRWEGTYLGQGKLGGSADWKHLRFTEVKLPTLKNAFRVEDAPARLQPVFHEMGANGIRIQGVPSFVLLVNDTLRAHALGPASFETLIHAALRSAVREKLAAERL
;
A
#
# COMPACT_ATOMS: atom_id res chain seq x y z
N MET A 1 23.51 -2.49 58.30
CA MET A 1 24.39 -3.68 58.22
C MET A 1 24.82 -3.82 56.77
N ALA A 2 25.97 -3.24 56.44
CA ALA A 2 26.60 -3.32 55.14
C ALA A 2 27.77 -4.30 55.28
N ALA A 3 27.79 -5.34 54.44
CA ALA A 3 28.87 -6.31 54.39
C ALA A 3 29.71 -6.03 53.14
N ASP A 4 30.95 -5.63 53.42
CA ASP A 4 32.07 -5.43 52.54
C ASP A 4 32.70 -6.79 52.23
N ILE A 5 32.88 -7.14 50.95
CA ILE A 5 33.63 -8.33 50.53
C ILE A 5 34.58 -7.93 49.39
N ASP A 6 35.81 -7.68 49.81
CA ASP A 6 37.03 -7.62 49.01
C ASP A 6 37.41 -9.03 48.52
N THR A 7 37.60 -9.19 47.21
CA THR A 7 38.27 -10.36 46.62
C THR A 7 39.20 -9.95 45.48
N ARG A 8 40.35 -9.37 45.84
CA ARG A 8 41.52 -9.28 44.95
C ARG A 8 42.20 -10.65 44.79
N SER A 9 41.79 -11.44 43.80
CA SER A 9 42.56 -12.61 43.35
C SER A 9 43.68 -12.19 42.39
N ARG A 10 44.93 -12.23 42.87
CA ARG A 10 46.14 -12.09 42.05
C ARG A 10 46.38 -13.38 41.26
N LEU A 11 46.07 -13.38 39.97
CA LEU A 11 46.56 -14.41 39.03
C LEU A 11 47.94 -14.01 38.51
N ARG A 12 48.95 -14.76 38.95
CA ARG A 12 50.31 -14.73 38.40
C ARG A 12 50.30 -15.32 37.00
N TRP A 13 50.76 -14.55 36.01
CA TRP A 13 51.07 -15.04 34.67
C TRP A 13 52.46 -15.71 34.67
N PRO A 14 52.59 -16.94 34.13
CA PRO A 14 53.90 -17.54 33.91
C PRO A 14 54.62 -16.89 32.72
N GLY A 15 55.94 -16.91 32.81
CA GLY A 15 56.88 -16.17 31.97
C GLY A 15 56.76 -16.51 30.48
N ARG A 16 56.91 -15.46 29.68
CA ARG A 16 56.91 -15.49 28.22
C ARG A 16 58.36 -15.69 27.76
N GLU A 17 58.76 -16.93 27.48
CA GLU A 17 59.99 -17.20 26.74
C GLU A 17 59.81 -16.82 25.27
N ALA A 18 60.73 -15.99 24.79
CA ALA A 18 60.80 -15.55 23.41
C ALA A 18 61.38 -16.67 22.52
N ARG A 19 60.53 -17.28 21.69
CA ARG A 19 60.96 -17.94 20.45
C ARG A 19 60.34 -17.21 19.26
N GLY A 20 61.15 -16.33 18.68
CA GLY A 20 60.86 -15.66 17.43
C GLY A 20 61.09 -16.57 16.23
N GLY A 21 60.44 -16.23 15.12
CA GLY A 21 60.92 -16.56 13.78
C GLY A 21 60.23 -17.74 13.08
N ALA A 22 58.93 -17.61 12.77
CA ALA A 22 58.32 -18.12 11.52
C ALA A 22 56.79 -17.93 11.48
N LEU A 23 56.10 -17.92 12.63
CA LEU A 23 54.63 -17.90 12.71
C LEU A 23 53.96 -16.51 12.58
N ALA A 24 54.74 -15.43 12.56
CA ALA A 24 54.21 -14.06 12.53
C ALA A 24 53.74 -13.58 11.15
N ARG A 25 54.08 -14.29 10.05
CA ARG A 25 53.67 -13.90 8.69
C ARG A 25 52.31 -14.51 8.29
N THR A 26 51.98 -15.71 8.76
CA THR A 26 50.68 -16.36 8.50
C THR A 26 49.54 -15.79 9.35
N ALA A 27 49.80 -15.42 10.61
CA ALA A 27 48.80 -14.77 11.47
C ALA A 27 48.36 -13.39 10.94
N ARG A 28 49.27 -12.63 10.30
CA ARG A 28 48.95 -11.33 9.69
C ARG A 28 48.08 -11.48 8.44
N ALA A 29 48.36 -12.46 7.58
CA ALA A 29 47.56 -12.73 6.38
C ALA A 29 46.12 -13.15 6.73
N LEU A 30 45.94 -13.98 7.76
CA LEU A 30 44.61 -14.39 8.24
C LEU A 30 43.82 -13.23 8.88
N LEU A 31 44.48 -12.31 9.58
CA LEU A 31 43.83 -11.13 10.15
C LEU A 31 43.36 -10.16 9.06
N PHE A 32 44.16 -9.95 8.01
CA PHE A 32 43.76 -9.11 6.86
C PHE A 32 42.63 -9.73 6.03
N ALA A 33 42.61 -11.07 5.86
CA ALA A 33 41.50 -11.75 5.19
C ALA A 33 40.19 -11.66 5.98
N ALA A 34 40.24 -11.79 7.32
CA ALA A 34 39.07 -11.63 8.19
C ALA A 34 38.53 -10.19 8.18
N LEU A 35 39.41 -9.17 8.18
CA LEU A 35 39.00 -7.76 8.11
C LEU A 35 38.43 -7.38 6.74
N ALA A 36 39.00 -7.91 5.64
CA ALA A 36 38.48 -7.68 4.29
C ALA A 36 37.10 -8.35 4.08
N ALA A 37 36.90 -9.55 4.63
CA ALA A 37 35.59 -10.21 4.61
C ALA A 37 34.53 -9.44 5.42
N GLY A 38 34.90 -8.89 6.57
CA GLY A 38 34.01 -8.05 7.39
C GLY A 38 33.61 -6.74 6.69
N ALA A 39 34.56 -6.06 6.04
CA ALA A 39 34.28 -4.82 5.31
C ALA A 39 33.43 -5.05 4.05
N ALA A 40 33.66 -6.15 3.33
CA ALA A 40 32.83 -6.52 2.17
C ALA A 40 31.39 -6.88 2.57
N GLY A 41 31.20 -7.54 3.72
CA GLY A 41 29.88 -7.84 4.29
C GLY A 41 29.10 -6.58 4.64
N ALA A 42 29.72 -5.65 5.37
CA ALA A 42 29.07 -4.40 5.78
C ALA A 42 28.69 -3.51 4.58
N HIS A 43 29.50 -3.48 3.52
CA HIS A 43 29.16 -2.75 2.29
C HIS A 43 28.01 -3.41 1.51
N ALA A 44 27.98 -4.73 1.45
CA ALA A 44 26.89 -5.47 0.81
C ALA A 44 25.56 -5.26 1.55
N GLU A 45 25.58 -5.27 2.89
CA GLU A 45 24.43 -5.06 3.76
C GLU A 45 23.83 -3.65 3.59
N LYS A 46 24.68 -2.60 3.66
CA LYS A 46 24.22 -1.21 3.45
C LYS A 46 23.61 -0.98 2.07
N ASN A 47 24.14 -1.66 1.05
CA ASN A 47 23.57 -1.62 -0.30
C ASN A 47 22.20 -2.32 -0.35
N PHE A 48 22.03 -3.45 0.35
CA PHE A 48 20.76 -4.15 0.41
C PHE A 48 19.66 -3.29 1.04
N GLU A 49 19.89 -2.68 2.20
CA GLU A 49 18.91 -1.79 2.84
C GLU A 49 18.52 -0.60 1.96
N GLN A 50 19.50 0.05 1.32
CA GLN A 50 19.23 1.16 0.39
C GLN A 50 18.32 0.71 -0.76
N ARG A 51 18.57 -0.48 -1.30
CA ARG A 51 17.76 -1.04 -2.38
C ARG A 51 16.38 -1.48 -1.91
N LEU A 52 16.24 -2.00 -0.69
CA LEU A 52 14.93 -2.28 -0.08
C LEU A 52 14.10 -1.01 0.06
N ASN A 53 14.71 0.08 0.53
CA ASN A 53 14.03 1.37 0.65
C ASN A 53 13.58 1.91 -0.73
N ALA A 54 14.32 1.61 -1.80
CA ALA A 54 13.92 1.97 -3.16
C ALA A 54 12.68 1.19 -3.66
N LEU A 55 12.37 0.04 -3.07
CA LEU A 55 11.15 -0.74 -3.38
C LEU A 55 9.89 -0.11 -2.78
N LEU A 56 10.01 0.63 -1.68
CA LEU A 56 8.85 1.21 -1.00
C LEU A 56 8.11 2.19 -1.93
N GLY A 57 6.78 2.17 -1.87
CA GLY A 57 5.92 3.02 -2.70
C GLY A 57 4.84 2.23 -3.44
N HIS A 58 4.41 2.77 -4.58
CA HIS A 58 3.29 2.24 -5.34
C HIS A 58 3.74 1.78 -6.73
N TRP A 59 3.21 0.63 -7.12
CA TRP A 59 3.59 -0.07 -8.33
C TRP A 59 2.33 -0.47 -9.07
N LEU A 60 2.28 -0.19 -10.37
CA LEU A 60 1.14 -0.52 -11.23
C LEU A 60 1.62 -1.42 -12.37
N ALA A 61 0.99 -2.58 -12.52
CA ALA A 61 1.19 -3.45 -13.67
C ALA A 61 -0.04 -3.42 -14.57
N GLN A 62 0.17 -3.05 -15.82
CA GLN A 62 -0.79 -3.24 -16.90
C GLN A 62 -0.29 -4.39 -17.77
N SER A 63 -1.12 -5.41 -17.95
CA SER A 63 -0.81 -6.53 -18.84
C SER A 63 -1.93 -6.65 -19.85
N LYS A 64 -1.58 -6.86 -21.13
CA LYS A 64 -2.57 -7.07 -22.19
C LYS A 64 -3.40 -8.33 -21.96
N ASP A 65 -2.82 -9.30 -21.25
CA ASP A 65 -3.42 -10.60 -20.94
C ASP A 65 -4.14 -10.63 -19.58
N ALA A 66 -4.05 -9.52 -18.83
CA ALA A 66 -4.80 -9.31 -17.62
C ALA A 66 -6.08 -8.54 -17.92
N THR A 67 -7.21 -9.05 -17.42
CA THR A 67 -8.51 -8.37 -17.50
C THR A 67 -8.53 -7.04 -16.75
N GLN A 68 -7.61 -6.86 -15.79
CA GLN A 68 -7.49 -5.66 -14.95
C GLN A 68 -6.02 -5.41 -14.61
N ALA A 69 -5.64 -4.13 -14.46
CA ALA A 69 -4.33 -3.79 -13.92
C ALA A 69 -4.20 -4.26 -12.46
N ARG A 70 -2.97 -4.46 -12.02
CA ARG A 70 -2.62 -4.87 -10.66
C ARG A 70 -1.86 -3.77 -9.94
N VAL A 71 -2.13 -3.61 -8.65
CA VAL A 71 -1.40 -2.71 -7.76
C VAL A 71 -0.60 -3.55 -6.77
N LEU A 72 0.64 -3.13 -6.56
CA LEU A 72 1.47 -3.55 -5.43
C LEU A 72 1.85 -2.27 -4.67
N ARG A 73 1.51 -2.21 -3.38
CA ARG A 73 1.89 -1.10 -2.50
C ARG A 73 2.78 -1.64 -1.39
N LEU A 74 4.04 -1.21 -1.36
CA LEU A 74 5.01 -1.59 -0.33
C LEU A 74 5.16 -0.43 0.64
N THR A 75 4.79 -0.65 1.91
CA THR A 75 4.63 0.44 2.90
C THR A 75 5.75 0.49 3.92
N ASN A 76 6.25 -0.66 4.35
CA ASN A 76 7.26 -0.71 5.41
C ASN A 76 8.15 -1.94 5.29
N VAL A 77 9.34 -1.83 5.89
CA VAL A 77 10.24 -2.97 6.14
C VAL A 77 9.93 -3.48 7.55
N VAL A 78 9.48 -4.73 7.65
CA VAL A 78 9.12 -5.36 8.93
C VAL A 78 10.36 -5.94 9.60
N PHE A 79 11.21 -6.59 8.79
CA PHE A 79 12.38 -7.31 9.27
C PHE A 79 13.47 -7.36 8.18
N VAL A 80 14.74 -7.31 8.58
CA VAL A 80 15.90 -7.34 7.68
C VAL A 80 16.96 -8.29 8.22
N GLU A 81 17.51 -9.08 7.31
CA GLU A 81 18.68 -9.94 7.45
C GLU A 81 19.66 -9.61 6.30
N PRO A 82 20.93 -10.07 6.36
CA PRO A 82 21.97 -9.68 5.40
C PRO A 82 21.64 -9.91 3.92
N ARG A 83 20.65 -10.75 3.59
CA ARG A 83 20.22 -11.05 2.21
C ARG A 83 18.72 -11.26 2.03
N THR A 84 17.95 -11.03 3.09
CA THR A 84 16.54 -11.37 3.18
C THR A 84 15.81 -10.28 3.95
N ALA A 85 14.56 -10.01 3.60
CA ALA A 85 13.73 -9.06 4.32
C ALA A 85 12.26 -9.45 4.20
N VAL A 86 11.46 -8.96 5.14
CA VAL A 86 9.99 -9.05 5.08
C VAL A 86 9.44 -7.64 4.98
N LEU A 87 8.55 -7.42 4.02
CA LEU A 87 7.90 -6.14 3.78
C LEU A 87 6.41 -6.24 4.15
N ALA A 88 5.86 -5.12 4.62
CA ALA A 88 4.42 -4.93 4.68
C ALA A 88 3.92 -4.34 3.36
N GLY A 89 2.77 -4.81 2.88
CA GLY A 89 2.20 -4.26 1.67
C GLY A 89 0.84 -4.84 1.29
N LEU A 90 0.26 -4.22 0.27
CA LEU A 90 -1.03 -4.58 -0.31
C LEU A 90 -0.83 -5.05 -1.74
N TYR A 91 -1.63 -6.02 -2.17
CA TYR A 91 -1.62 -6.51 -3.53
C TYR A 91 -3.04 -6.82 -4.01
N GLY A 92 -3.42 -6.33 -5.19
CA GLY A 92 -4.75 -6.62 -5.73
C GLY A 92 -5.05 -5.98 -7.09
N PRO A 93 -6.28 -6.15 -7.60
CA PRO A 93 -6.75 -5.42 -8.76
C PRO A 93 -6.76 -3.90 -8.50
N ALA A 94 -6.31 -3.11 -9.47
CA ALA A 94 -6.25 -1.65 -9.36
C ALA A 94 -7.65 -1.01 -9.23
N SER A 95 -8.67 -1.65 -9.80
CA SER A 95 -10.07 -1.26 -9.75
C SER A 95 -10.77 -1.67 -8.45
N ALA A 96 -10.13 -2.47 -7.59
CA ALA A 96 -10.73 -2.87 -6.34
C ALA A 96 -10.84 -1.66 -5.40
N PRO A 97 -11.99 -1.45 -4.74
CA PRO A 97 -12.21 -0.31 -3.85
C PRO A 97 -11.33 -0.34 -2.60
N ALA A 98 -10.83 -1.52 -2.22
CA ALA A 98 -9.73 -1.69 -1.29
C ALA A 98 -8.81 -2.81 -1.79
N TRP A 99 -7.50 -2.66 -1.56
CA TRP A 99 -6.54 -3.71 -1.85
C TRP A 99 -6.35 -4.55 -0.59
N PRO A 100 -6.54 -5.89 -0.66
CA PRO A 100 -6.31 -6.74 0.49
C PRO A 100 -4.83 -6.70 0.89
N GLU A 101 -4.58 -6.91 2.18
CA GLU A 101 -3.22 -7.16 2.66
C GLU A 101 -2.68 -8.43 2.00
N ALA A 102 -1.46 -8.33 1.49
CA ALA A 102 -0.73 -9.52 1.09
C ALA A 102 -0.47 -10.36 2.35
N ARG A 103 -0.65 -11.68 2.26
CA ARG A 103 -0.39 -12.57 3.40
C ARG A 103 1.08 -12.56 3.80
N ASP A 104 1.95 -12.44 2.81
CA ASP A 104 3.39 -12.34 2.99
C ASP A 104 4.00 -11.59 1.79
N ILE A 105 5.03 -10.79 2.06
CA ILE A 105 5.91 -10.20 1.05
C ILE A 105 7.33 -10.38 1.53
N SER A 106 7.97 -11.45 1.06
CA SER A 106 9.38 -11.70 1.36
C SER A 106 10.26 -11.20 0.23
N VAL A 107 11.44 -10.71 0.58
CA VAL A 107 12.43 -10.17 -0.34
C VAL A 107 13.74 -10.88 -0.12
N ARG A 108 14.43 -11.24 -1.20
CA ARG A 108 15.72 -11.93 -1.16
C ARG A 108 16.67 -11.43 -2.24
N LEU A 109 17.96 -11.45 -1.94
CA LEU A 109 19.00 -11.04 -2.87
C LEU A 109 19.59 -12.24 -3.63
N GLU A 110 19.32 -12.31 -4.93
CA GLU A 110 19.90 -13.30 -5.87
C GLU A 110 20.92 -12.64 -6.80
N GLY A 111 22.20 -12.77 -6.46
CA GLY A 111 23.27 -12.07 -7.19
C GLY A 111 23.09 -10.56 -7.09
N THR A 112 22.92 -9.90 -8.22
CA THR A 112 22.62 -8.46 -8.29
C THR A 112 21.13 -8.15 -8.28
N ASN A 113 20.25 -9.14 -8.36
CA ASN A 113 18.80 -8.93 -8.47
C ASN A 113 18.11 -9.03 -7.11
N ILE A 114 17.11 -8.18 -6.90
CA ILE A 114 16.15 -8.35 -5.82
C ILE A 114 15.00 -9.19 -6.36
N VAL A 115 14.64 -10.20 -5.60
CA VAL A 115 13.48 -11.05 -5.84
C VAL A 115 12.48 -10.83 -4.73
N LEU A 116 11.23 -10.54 -5.10
CA LEU A 116 10.10 -10.37 -4.20
C LEU A 116 9.14 -11.54 -4.40
N ASP A 117 8.83 -12.25 -3.33
CA ASP A 117 7.80 -13.28 -3.30
C ASP A 117 6.56 -12.70 -2.62
N VAL A 118 5.51 -12.44 -3.40
CA VAL A 118 4.23 -11.88 -2.93
C VAL A 118 3.22 -13.02 -2.81
N VAL A 119 2.70 -13.26 -1.62
CA VAL A 119 1.64 -14.25 -1.38
C VAL A 119 0.31 -13.53 -1.25
N ALA A 120 -0.46 -13.54 -2.35
CA ALA A 120 -1.80 -12.96 -2.40
C ALA A 120 -2.83 -13.95 -1.83
N ALA A 121 -3.85 -13.44 -1.14
CA ALA A 121 -4.83 -14.26 -0.44
C ALA A 121 -5.63 -15.20 -1.36
N ASP A 122 -5.82 -14.80 -2.62
CA ASP A 122 -6.66 -15.44 -3.64
C ASP A 122 -5.87 -15.95 -4.87
N GLN A 123 -4.60 -15.54 -5.04
CA GLN A 123 -3.85 -15.74 -6.30
C GLN A 123 -2.55 -16.54 -6.13
N GLY A 124 -2.25 -17.01 -4.92
CA GLY A 124 -1.04 -17.78 -4.65
C GLY A 124 0.21 -16.92 -4.60
N ARG A 125 1.37 -17.52 -4.90
CA ARG A 125 2.68 -16.85 -4.86
C ARG A 125 3.03 -16.26 -6.22
N ILE A 126 3.47 -15.01 -6.22
CA ILE A 126 4.01 -14.29 -7.39
C ILE A 126 5.46 -13.94 -7.08
N THR A 127 6.37 -14.35 -7.96
CA THR A 127 7.79 -14.00 -7.86
C THR A 127 8.08 -12.86 -8.83
N LEU A 128 8.56 -11.73 -8.30
CA LEU A 128 8.91 -10.53 -9.05
C LEU A 128 10.42 -10.28 -8.94
N THR A 129 11.05 -9.87 -10.03
CA THR A 129 12.48 -9.56 -10.09
C THR A 129 12.68 -8.13 -10.57
N THR A 130 13.55 -7.38 -9.88
CA THR A 130 13.97 -6.04 -10.32
C THR A 130 14.63 -6.08 -11.69
N GLN A 131 14.25 -5.16 -12.57
CA GLN A 131 14.81 -4.99 -13.90
C GLN A 131 15.79 -3.80 -13.93
N ALA A 132 16.61 -3.72 -14.99
CA ALA A 132 17.62 -2.66 -15.15
C ALA A 132 17.01 -1.24 -15.22
N ASP A 133 15.76 -1.11 -15.67
CA ASP A 133 15.02 0.16 -15.71
C ASP A 133 14.31 0.51 -14.39
N GLY A 134 14.52 -0.29 -13.34
CA GLY A 134 13.88 -0.11 -12.04
C GLY A 134 12.46 -0.66 -11.95
N SER A 135 11.91 -1.28 -13.00
CA SER A 135 10.62 -1.98 -12.95
C SER A 135 10.73 -3.32 -12.21
N LEU A 136 9.60 -3.88 -11.80
CA LEU A 136 9.52 -5.26 -11.30
C LEU A 136 8.83 -6.13 -12.34
N GLN A 137 9.40 -7.28 -12.69
CA GLN A 137 8.80 -8.20 -13.65
C GLN A 137 8.64 -9.59 -13.06
N GLY A 138 7.54 -10.26 -13.37
CA GLY A 138 7.32 -11.65 -12.96
C GLY A 138 6.16 -12.29 -13.69
N ALA A 139 5.71 -13.44 -13.19
CA ALA A 139 4.57 -14.16 -13.71
C ALA A 139 3.59 -14.48 -12.59
N MET A 140 2.30 -14.25 -12.85
CA MET A 140 1.21 -14.60 -11.95
C MET A 140 0.58 -15.91 -12.42
N PRO A 141 0.59 -16.97 -11.60
CA PRO A 141 -0.05 -18.23 -11.95
C PRO A 141 -1.56 -18.06 -12.09
N ARG A 142 -2.18 -18.83 -12.98
CA ARG A 142 -3.65 -18.94 -13.11
C ARG A 142 -4.05 -20.41 -13.03
N ALA A 143 -5.10 -20.70 -12.27
CA ALA A 143 -5.63 -22.06 -12.18
C ALA A 143 -6.10 -22.53 -13.56
N GLY A 144 -5.51 -23.63 -14.06
CA GLY A 144 -5.90 -24.22 -15.35
C GLY A 144 -5.58 -23.39 -16.60
N ALA A 145 -4.77 -22.33 -16.50
CA ALA A 145 -4.42 -21.47 -17.62
C ALA A 145 -2.94 -21.06 -17.60
N ALA A 146 -2.44 -20.53 -18.71
CA ALA A 146 -1.09 -19.99 -18.80
C ALA A 146 -0.87 -18.86 -17.78
N ALA A 147 0.32 -18.81 -17.19
CA ALA A 147 0.71 -17.74 -16.30
C ALA A 147 0.73 -16.40 -17.05
N VAL A 148 0.35 -15.32 -16.37
CA VAL A 148 0.31 -13.98 -16.94
C VAL A 148 1.59 -13.25 -16.60
N THR A 149 2.30 -12.77 -17.61
CA THR A 149 3.45 -11.88 -17.37
C THR A 149 2.95 -10.54 -16.82
N LEU A 150 3.54 -10.13 -15.71
CA LEU A 150 3.32 -8.85 -15.07
C LEU A 150 4.60 -8.02 -15.13
N ARG A 151 4.46 -6.74 -15.49
CA ARG A 151 5.52 -5.74 -15.37
C ARG A 151 4.97 -4.53 -14.62
N PHE A 152 5.50 -4.33 -13.43
CA PHE A 152 5.15 -3.24 -12.54
C PHE A 152 6.08 -2.05 -12.77
N ALA A 153 5.50 -0.91 -13.12
CA ALA A 153 6.19 0.37 -13.09
C ALA A 153 5.90 1.08 -11.77
N ARG A 154 6.89 1.79 -11.23
CA ARG A 154 6.69 2.65 -10.06
C ARG A 154 5.91 3.88 -10.49
N VAL A 155 4.83 4.20 -9.80
CA VAL A 155 3.93 5.30 -10.16
C VAL A 155 3.51 6.10 -8.91
N PRO A 156 3.15 7.39 -9.05
CA PRO A 156 2.53 8.11 -7.95
C PRO A 156 1.13 7.52 -7.65
N LEU A 157 0.67 7.68 -6.40
CA LEU A 157 -0.66 7.20 -5.99
C LEU A 157 -1.79 7.80 -6.85
N SER A 158 -1.65 9.04 -7.29
CA SER A 158 -2.61 9.71 -8.17
C SER A 158 -2.80 9.01 -9.51
N GLU A 159 -1.77 8.34 -10.04
CA GLU A 159 -1.88 7.59 -11.29
C GLU A 159 -2.68 6.30 -11.10
N ILE A 160 -2.52 5.64 -9.95
CA ILE A 160 -3.35 4.49 -9.59
C ILE A 160 -4.81 4.91 -9.39
N HIS A 161 -5.03 6.04 -8.69
CA HIS A 161 -6.36 6.59 -8.49
C HIS A 161 -7.05 6.94 -9.81
N ARG A 162 -6.32 7.57 -10.74
CA ARG A 162 -6.81 7.84 -12.10
C ARG A 162 -7.22 6.54 -12.81
N TYR A 163 -6.36 5.52 -12.78
CA TYR A 163 -6.68 4.22 -13.39
C TYR A 163 -7.95 3.62 -12.79
N ALA A 164 -8.08 3.59 -11.46
CA ALA A 164 -9.24 3.05 -10.76
C ALA A 164 -10.54 3.80 -11.12
N ALA A 165 -10.46 5.13 -11.24
CA ALA A 165 -11.60 5.97 -11.63
C ALA A 165 -12.10 5.72 -13.06
N GLU A 166 -11.17 5.45 -13.99
CA GLU A 166 -11.45 5.21 -15.41
C GLU A 166 -11.81 3.76 -15.73
N ASN A 167 -11.39 2.82 -14.88
CA ASN A 167 -11.59 1.39 -15.05
C ASN A 167 -12.35 0.79 -13.85
N PRO A 168 -13.57 1.28 -13.55
CA PRO A 168 -14.37 0.70 -12.48
C PRO A 168 -14.73 -0.76 -12.80
N LEU A 169 -15.11 -1.51 -11.77
CA LEU A 169 -15.76 -2.81 -11.94
C LEU A 169 -17.02 -2.66 -12.82
N PRO A 170 -17.35 -3.66 -13.66
CA PRO A 170 -18.51 -3.59 -14.56
C PRO A 170 -19.82 -3.19 -13.86
N GLU A 171 -20.08 -3.75 -12.69
CA GLU A 171 -21.26 -3.49 -11.84
C GLU A 171 -21.29 -2.06 -11.28
N ALA A 172 -20.14 -1.39 -11.18
CA ALA A 172 -20.02 -0.02 -10.69
C ALA A 172 -20.02 1.03 -11.82
N ARG A 173 -20.25 0.62 -13.08
CA ARG A 173 -20.40 1.53 -14.24
C ARG A 173 -21.78 2.18 -14.27
N ALA A 174 -21.82 3.45 -14.63
CA ALA A 174 -23.07 4.20 -14.71
C ALA A 174 -23.76 4.01 -16.07
N GLY A 175 -24.93 3.37 -16.07
CA GLY A 175 -25.84 3.35 -17.22
C GLY A 175 -26.73 4.60 -17.31
N ARG A 176 -27.66 4.61 -18.29
CA ARG A 176 -28.59 5.73 -18.56
C ARG A 176 -29.34 6.21 -17.31
N ASN A 177 -29.91 5.28 -16.57
CA ASN A 177 -30.74 5.57 -15.40
C ASN A 177 -29.96 5.49 -14.09
N ALA A 178 -28.62 5.55 -14.14
CA ALA A 178 -27.80 5.35 -12.96
C ALA A 178 -28.06 6.42 -11.89
N ARG A 179 -28.21 5.98 -10.64
CA ARG A 179 -28.14 6.83 -9.45
C ARG A 179 -26.69 6.93 -9.02
N ILE A 180 -26.10 8.11 -9.15
CA ILE A 180 -24.76 8.41 -8.65
C ILE A 180 -24.95 9.07 -7.28
N GLU A 181 -24.38 8.50 -6.23
CA GLU A 181 -24.50 9.02 -4.86
C GLU A 181 -23.12 9.18 -4.24
N LEU A 182 -22.80 10.39 -3.76
CA LEU A 182 -21.61 10.65 -2.96
C LEU A 182 -22.02 10.76 -1.50
N VAL A 183 -21.50 9.84 -0.68
CA VAL A 183 -21.64 9.88 0.76
C VAL A 183 -20.36 10.47 1.34
N TYR A 184 -20.52 11.56 2.10
CA TYR A 184 -19.48 12.21 2.85
C TYR A 184 -19.64 11.89 4.33
N VAL A 185 -18.60 11.32 4.95
CA VAL A 185 -18.52 11.08 6.39
C VAL A 185 -17.54 12.08 6.99
N GLY A 186 -18.03 12.95 7.86
CA GLY A 186 -17.26 13.99 8.55
C GLY A 186 -17.47 13.94 10.07
N ALA A 187 -16.71 14.74 10.81
CA ALA A 187 -16.96 15.02 12.23
C ALA A 187 -17.00 16.53 12.48
N LEU A 188 -17.71 16.97 13.52
CA LEU A 188 -17.90 18.39 13.83
C LEU A 188 -16.60 19.09 14.28
N ASP A 189 -15.70 18.37 14.96
CA ASP A 189 -14.43 18.86 15.51
C ASP A 189 -13.21 18.52 14.63
N CYS A 190 -13.43 18.04 13.41
CA CYS A 190 -12.38 17.63 12.48
C CYS A 190 -11.93 18.80 11.60
N SER A 191 -10.74 19.36 11.86
CA SER A 191 -10.22 20.52 11.11
C SER A 191 -10.06 20.27 9.60
N LEU A 192 -9.66 19.07 9.20
CA LEU A 192 -9.56 18.68 7.78
C LEU A 192 -10.94 18.57 7.12
N CYS A 193 -11.95 18.14 7.87
CA CYS A 193 -13.35 18.07 7.43
C CYS A 193 -13.88 19.48 7.18
N LEU A 194 -13.72 20.38 8.16
CA LEU A 194 -14.12 21.79 8.04
C LEU A 194 -13.43 22.49 6.86
N ARG A 195 -12.13 22.23 6.64
CA ARG A 195 -11.40 22.77 5.49
C ARG A 195 -11.96 22.27 4.16
N TRP A 196 -12.23 20.97 4.06
CA TRP A 196 -12.82 20.39 2.85
C TRP A 196 -14.23 20.95 2.59
N GLU A 197 -15.06 21.02 3.63
CA GLU A 197 -16.41 21.59 3.58
C GLU A 197 -16.39 23.04 3.11
N GLY A 198 -15.52 23.88 3.69
CA GLY A 198 -15.37 25.27 3.24
C GLY A 198 -14.87 25.42 1.79
N THR A 199 -14.28 24.37 1.22
CA THR A 199 -13.81 24.37 -0.18
C THR A 199 -14.90 23.90 -1.15
N TYR A 200 -15.66 22.87 -0.79
CA TYR A 200 -16.55 22.16 -1.73
C TYR A 200 -18.05 22.34 -1.42
N LEU A 201 -18.42 22.74 -0.21
CA LEU A 201 -19.81 22.96 0.20
C LEU A 201 -20.13 24.45 0.26
N GLY A 202 -21.12 24.87 -0.53
CA GLY A 202 -21.77 26.17 -0.40
C GLY A 202 -23.16 25.99 0.20
N GLN A 203 -23.47 26.66 1.31
CA GLN A 203 -24.75 26.52 2.03
C GLN A 203 -25.10 25.05 2.37
N GLY A 204 -24.08 24.23 2.67
CA GLY A 204 -24.26 22.80 2.98
C GLY A 204 -24.55 21.90 1.78
N LYS A 205 -24.38 22.41 0.54
CA LYS A 205 -24.56 21.63 -0.69
C LYS A 205 -23.29 21.67 -1.53
N LEU A 206 -23.00 20.60 -2.27
CA LEU A 206 -21.92 20.61 -3.26
C LEU A 206 -22.17 21.71 -4.28
N GLY A 207 -21.29 22.71 -4.30
CA GLY A 207 -21.37 23.86 -5.19
C GLY A 207 -20.32 23.81 -6.31
N GLY A 208 -20.54 24.58 -7.38
CA GLY A 208 -19.45 25.05 -8.25
C GLY A 208 -19.05 24.20 -9.46
N SER A 209 -19.65 23.03 -9.72
CA SER A 209 -19.40 22.27 -10.96
C SER A 209 -20.69 21.74 -11.59
N ALA A 210 -20.72 21.69 -12.93
CA ALA A 210 -21.85 21.16 -13.68
C ALA A 210 -22.08 19.66 -13.44
N ASP A 211 -21.05 18.93 -13.03
CA ASP A 211 -21.12 17.50 -12.73
C ASP A 211 -21.96 17.23 -11.47
N TRP A 212 -22.01 18.20 -10.53
CA TRP A 212 -22.72 18.01 -9.26
C TRP A 212 -24.25 17.93 -9.39
N LYS A 213 -24.82 18.32 -10.53
CA LYS A 213 -26.28 18.22 -10.75
C LYS A 213 -26.75 16.79 -10.98
N HIS A 214 -25.83 15.87 -11.29
CA HIS A 214 -26.14 14.48 -11.62
C HIS A 214 -26.02 13.52 -10.44
N LEU A 215 -25.58 13.99 -9.27
CA LEU A 215 -25.48 13.15 -8.09
C LEU A 215 -26.51 13.50 -7.01
N ARG A 216 -26.68 12.52 -6.14
CA ARG A 216 -27.21 12.71 -4.80
C ARG A 216 -26.06 12.87 -3.82
N PHE A 217 -26.08 13.94 -3.03
CA PHE A 217 -25.12 14.13 -1.93
C PHE A 217 -25.75 13.72 -0.61
N THR A 218 -25.03 12.92 0.17
CA THR A 218 -25.45 12.48 1.50
C THR A 218 -24.35 12.76 2.48
N GLU A 219 -24.68 13.52 3.51
CA GLU A 219 -23.75 13.85 4.58
C GLU A 219 -24.07 13.01 5.83
N VAL A 220 -23.03 12.44 6.42
CA VAL A 220 -23.05 11.75 7.71
C VAL A 220 -22.09 12.47 8.63
N LYS A 221 -22.62 13.14 9.65
CA LYS A 221 -21.84 13.90 10.62
C LYS A 221 -21.74 13.17 11.94
N LEU A 222 -20.53 12.75 12.28
CA LEU A 222 -20.20 12.22 13.60
C LEU A 222 -20.08 13.37 14.61
N PRO A 223 -20.46 13.16 15.88
CA PRO A 223 -20.35 14.20 16.91
C PRO A 223 -18.92 14.67 17.13
N THR A 224 -17.96 13.73 17.16
CA THR A 224 -16.53 14.02 17.38
C THR A 224 -15.64 13.05 16.60
N LEU A 225 -14.38 13.42 16.37
CA LEU A 225 -13.35 12.57 15.78
C LEU A 225 -13.08 11.30 16.59
N LYS A 226 -13.40 11.29 17.89
CA LYS A 226 -13.21 10.12 18.76
C LYS A 226 -14.23 9.02 18.50
N ASN A 227 -15.35 9.35 17.86
CA ASN A 227 -16.37 8.38 17.50
C ASN A 227 -15.93 7.64 16.23
N ALA A 228 -15.78 6.31 16.32
CA ALA A 228 -15.68 5.48 15.14
C ALA A 228 -17.03 5.46 14.42
N PHE A 229 -17.00 5.47 13.08
CA PHE A 229 -18.20 5.31 12.27
C PHE A 229 -18.81 3.93 12.51
N ARG A 230 -20.13 3.91 12.74
CA ARG A 230 -20.95 2.71 12.84
C ARG A 230 -21.91 2.66 11.67
N VAL A 231 -22.31 1.46 11.26
CA VAL A 231 -23.30 1.31 10.18
C VAL A 231 -24.59 2.03 10.53
N GLU A 232 -24.99 2.02 11.80
CA GLU A 232 -26.17 2.71 12.31
C GLU A 232 -26.12 4.24 12.16
N ASP A 233 -24.93 4.83 12.02
CA ASP A 233 -24.77 6.26 11.77
C ASP A 233 -25.17 6.64 10.33
N ALA A 234 -25.17 5.67 9.42
CA ALA A 234 -25.64 5.88 8.05
C ALA A 234 -27.17 5.94 7.98
N PRO A 235 -27.75 6.73 7.07
CA PRO A 235 -29.17 6.69 6.79
C PRO A 235 -29.63 5.26 6.47
N ALA A 236 -30.81 4.86 6.96
CA ALA A 236 -31.31 3.47 6.87
C ALA A 236 -31.15 2.83 5.48
N ARG A 237 -31.41 3.58 4.40
CA ARG A 237 -31.28 3.10 3.02
C ARG A 237 -29.84 2.69 2.62
N LEU A 238 -28.82 3.25 3.27
CA LEU A 238 -27.40 3.01 2.97
C LEU A 238 -26.79 1.98 3.92
N GLN A 239 -27.46 1.62 5.01
CA GLN A 239 -26.96 0.62 5.96
C GLN A 239 -26.60 -0.72 5.29
N PRO A 240 -27.41 -1.26 4.35
CA PRO A 240 -27.02 -2.48 3.62
C PRO A 240 -25.70 -2.34 2.86
N VAL A 241 -25.46 -1.18 2.21
CA VAL A 241 -24.22 -0.89 1.49
C VAL A 241 -23.03 -0.89 2.44
N PHE A 242 -23.14 -0.23 3.60
CA PHE A 242 -22.06 -0.21 4.59
C PHE A 242 -21.82 -1.57 5.26
N HIS A 243 -22.87 -2.40 5.43
CA HIS A 243 -22.71 -3.79 5.86
C HIS A 243 -21.92 -4.62 4.83
N GLU A 244 -22.28 -4.51 3.55
CA GLU A 244 -21.58 -5.20 2.45
C GLU A 244 -20.12 -4.73 2.34
N MET A 245 -19.87 -3.43 2.44
CA MET A 245 -18.52 -2.87 2.51
C MET A 245 -17.71 -3.52 3.64
N GLY A 246 -18.28 -3.59 4.84
CA GLY A 246 -17.65 -4.21 6.00
C GLY A 246 -17.35 -5.70 5.81
N ALA A 247 -18.28 -6.44 5.19
CA ALA A 247 -18.11 -7.86 4.85
C ALA A 247 -16.96 -8.07 3.84
N ASN A 248 -16.75 -7.11 2.94
CA ASN A 248 -15.66 -7.09 1.97
C ASN A 248 -14.35 -6.46 2.52
N GLY A 249 -14.27 -6.25 3.84
CA GLY A 249 -13.07 -5.72 4.50
C GLY A 249 -12.88 -4.21 4.38
N ILE A 250 -13.85 -3.48 3.82
CA ILE A 250 -13.81 -2.03 3.63
C ILE A 250 -14.50 -1.37 4.83
N ARG A 251 -13.73 -0.58 5.58
CA ARG A 251 -14.23 0.12 6.78
C ARG A 251 -13.93 1.61 6.69
N ILE A 252 -14.83 2.43 7.23
CA ILE A 252 -14.57 3.85 7.44
C ILE A 252 -13.65 4.00 8.66
N GLN A 253 -12.35 4.05 8.40
CA GLN A 253 -11.31 4.10 9.45
C GLN A 253 -11.07 5.50 10.04
N GLY A 254 -11.65 6.54 9.44
CA GLY A 254 -11.48 7.92 9.87
C GLY A 254 -12.28 8.90 9.02
N VAL A 255 -12.13 10.20 9.31
CA VAL A 255 -12.79 11.29 8.58
C VAL A 255 -11.77 12.39 8.19
N PRO A 256 -12.01 13.15 7.11
CA PRO A 256 -13.13 13.03 6.19
C PRO A 256 -12.99 11.76 5.33
N SER A 257 -14.08 11.01 5.16
CA SER A 257 -14.13 9.85 4.27
C SER A 257 -15.25 10.00 3.26
N PHE A 258 -15.02 9.41 2.08
CA PHE A 258 -15.85 9.61 0.91
C PHE A 258 -16.16 8.26 0.29
N VAL A 259 -17.43 8.02 0.03
CA VAL A 259 -17.94 6.80 -0.59
C VAL A 259 -18.73 7.21 -1.82
N LEU A 260 -18.26 6.81 -3.00
CA LEU A 260 -18.96 7.02 -4.26
C LEU A 260 -19.69 5.73 -4.65
N LEU A 261 -21.00 5.84 -4.82
CA LEU A 261 -21.88 4.76 -5.19
C LEU A 261 -22.47 4.99 -6.59
N VAL A 262 -22.66 3.90 -7.33
CA VAL A 262 -23.45 3.86 -8.56
C VAL A 262 -24.48 2.75 -8.40
N ASN A 263 -25.77 3.10 -8.38
CA ASN A 263 -26.88 2.15 -8.11
C ASN A 263 -26.67 1.32 -6.84
N ASP A 264 -26.24 1.97 -5.75
CA ASP A 264 -25.89 1.35 -4.45
C ASP A 264 -24.65 0.44 -4.48
N THR A 265 -24.02 0.23 -5.63
CA THR A 265 -22.74 -0.49 -5.74
C THR A 265 -21.57 0.46 -5.46
N LEU A 266 -20.63 0.00 -4.63
CA LEU A 266 -19.42 0.76 -4.34
C LEU A 266 -18.55 0.94 -5.59
N ARG A 267 -18.36 2.19 -6.01
CA ARG A 267 -17.44 2.53 -7.10
C ARG A 267 -16.07 2.93 -6.59
N ALA A 268 -16.01 3.76 -5.55
CA ALA A 268 -14.75 4.21 -4.97
C ALA A 268 -14.92 4.58 -3.49
N HIS A 269 -13.87 4.34 -2.70
CA HIS A 269 -13.77 4.75 -1.31
C HIS A 269 -12.43 5.48 -1.10
N ALA A 270 -12.47 6.57 -0.33
CA ALA A 270 -11.28 7.36 -0.04
C ALA A 270 -11.28 7.90 1.40
N LEU A 271 -10.09 8.05 1.96
CA LEU A 271 -9.84 8.71 3.23
C LEU A 271 -8.97 9.96 3.02
N GLY A 272 -9.44 11.08 3.57
CA GLY A 272 -8.75 12.37 3.57
C GLY A 272 -8.98 13.22 2.31
N PRO A 273 -8.75 14.55 2.39
CA PRO A 273 -8.99 15.48 1.28
C PRO A 273 -8.15 15.19 0.03
N ALA A 274 -6.89 14.78 0.18
CA ALA A 274 -6.01 14.49 -0.96
C ALA A 274 -6.54 13.31 -1.81
N SER A 275 -7.07 12.28 -1.16
CA SER A 275 -7.68 11.13 -1.84
C SER A 275 -9.02 11.48 -2.46
N PHE A 276 -9.77 12.43 -1.88
CA PHE A 276 -10.96 12.97 -2.54
C PHE A 276 -10.63 13.59 -3.90
N GLU A 277 -9.61 14.45 -3.94
CA GLU A 277 -9.21 15.16 -5.15
C GLU A 277 -8.68 14.23 -6.23
N THR A 278 -7.88 13.24 -5.84
CA THR A 278 -7.19 12.36 -6.79
C THR A 278 -8.02 11.14 -7.21
N LEU A 279 -8.90 10.61 -6.34
CA LEU A 279 -9.73 9.43 -6.62
C LEU A 279 -11.20 9.77 -6.80
N ILE A 280 -11.85 10.32 -5.78
CA ILE A 280 -13.32 10.47 -5.76
C ILE A 280 -13.79 11.44 -6.84
N HIS A 281 -13.13 12.58 -6.98
CA HIS A 281 -13.49 13.57 -7.98
C HIS A 281 -13.31 13.02 -9.40
N ALA A 282 -12.21 12.30 -9.66
CA ALA A 282 -11.99 11.63 -10.94
C ALA A 282 -13.05 10.54 -11.22
N ALA A 283 -13.36 9.71 -10.22
CA ALA A 283 -14.35 8.63 -10.33
C ALA A 283 -15.77 9.17 -10.54
N LEU A 284 -16.13 10.28 -9.89
CA LEU A 284 -17.41 10.96 -10.07
C LEU A 284 -17.56 11.52 -11.48
N ARG A 285 -16.54 12.24 -11.99
CA ARG A 285 -16.54 12.73 -13.37
C ARG A 285 -16.66 11.58 -14.37
N SER A 286 -15.99 10.48 -14.11
CA SER A 286 -16.07 9.26 -14.93
C SER A 286 -17.49 8.69 -14.95
N ALA A 287 -18.12 8.52 -13.78
CA ALA A 287 -19.51 8.04 -13.68
C ALA A 287 -20.52 8.98 -14.36
N VAL A 288 -20.37 10.30 -14.22
CA VAL A 288 -21.23 11.29 -14.88
C VAL A 288 -21.09 11.21 -16.41
N ARG A 289 -19.86 11.10 -16.93
CA ARG A 289 -19.63 10.92 -18.38
C ARG A 289 -20.27 9.63 -18.91
N GLU A 290 -20.11 8.52 -18.20
CA GLU A 290 -20.71 7.22 -18.55
C GLU A 290 -22.24 7.34 -18.64
N LYS A 291 -22.88 7.95 -17.64
CA LYS A 291 -24.33 8.19 -17.62
C LYS A 291 -24.79 9.03 -18.81
N LEU A 292 -24.15 10.19 -19.02
CA LEU A 292 -24.49 11.11 -20.10
C LEU A 292 -24.28 10.49 -21.49
N ALA A 293 -23.28 9.62 -21.66
CA ALA A 293 -23.08 8.89 -22.89
C ALA A 293 -24.20 7.88 -23.13
N ALA A 294 -24.61 7.14 -22.10
CA ALA A 294 -25.70 6.17 -22.17
C ALA A 294 -27.09 6.79 -22.42
N GLU A 295 -27.29 8.06 -22.03
CA GLU A 295 -28.49 8.85 -22.33
C GLU A 295 -28.62 9.26 -23.81
N ARG A 296 -27.51 9.26 -24.58
CA ARG A 296 -27.50 9.65 -26.00
C ARG A 296 -27.74 8.49 -26.97
N LEU A 297 -27.61 7.25 -26.51
CA LEU A 297 -27.87 6.03 -27.28
C LEU A 297 -29.39 5.78 -27.42
#